data_AF-W5NU22-F1
#
_entry.id   AF-W5NU22-F1
#
_cell.length_a   1.000
_cell.length_b   1.000
_cell.length_c   1.000
_cell.angle_alpha   90.00
_cell.angle_beta   90.00
_cell.angle_gamma   90.00
#
_symmetry.space_group_name_H-M   'P 1'
#
loop_
_entity.id
_entity.type
_entity.pdbx_description
1 polymer ?
#
loop_
_entity_poly.entity_id
_entity_poly.type
_entity_poly.pdbx_seq_one_letter_code
_entity_poly.pdbx_strand_id
1 'polypeptide(L)'
;MAISPVLGLSTAVWAKILSAFSDKELAAYAKAGAVAEEALGAIRTVIAFGGQKRELERYQKHLENAKKIGIKKALSANISMGTAFLLIYASYALAFWYGSTLVIAKEYTIGNAITVFFSILIGAFSIGQAAPCIDAFANARGAAYAIFAIIDNDPKIDSFSERGHKPDNIKGNLEFKDVHFSYPARPDVQILKGLNLRVESGRTVALVGNSGCGKSTVVQLVQRLYDPDVGRVSGKNPALQNGKLRIK
;
A
#
# COMPACT_ATOMS: atom_id res chain seq x y z
N MET A 1 -27.61 -27.51 -9.27
CA MET A 1 -27.48 -26.09 -9.68
C MET A 1 -28.49 -25.16 -8.97
N ALA A 2 -29.76 -25.54 -8.77
CA ALA A 2 -30.78 -24.64 -8.17
C ALA A 2 -30.53 -24.20 -6.70
N ILE A 3 -29.80 -25.01 -5.91
CA ILE A 3 -29.47 -24.72 -4.50
C ILE A 3 -28.22 -23.85 -4.32
N SER A 4 -27.40 -23.71 -5.37
CA SER A 4 -26.10 -23.01 -5.30
C SER A 4 -26.25 -21.49 -5.05
N PRO A 5 -27.21 -20.77 -5.67
CA PRO A 5 -27.45 -19.36 -5.38
C PRO A 5 -27.88 -19.10 -3.94
N VAL A 6 -28.66 -20.01 -3.35
CA VAL A 6 -29.13 -19.88 -1.95
C VAL A 6 -27.97 -20.04 -0.98
N LEU A 7 -27.08 -21.02 -1.22
CA LEU A 7 -25.86 -21.19 -0.43
C LEU A 7 -24.92 -19.99 -0.58
N GLY A 8 -24.73 -19.50 -1.81
CA GLY A 8 -23.88 -18.32 -2.10
C GLY A 8 -24.41 -17.02 -1.49
N LEU A 9 -25.73 -16.79 -1.53
CA LEU A 9 -26.36 -15.63 -0.87
C LEU A 9 -26.21 -15.70 0.64
N SER A 10 -26.42 -16.87 1.23
CA SER A 10 -26.25 -17.09 2.67
C SER A 10 -24.80 -16.79 3.09
N THR A 11 -23.82 -17.36 2.41
CA THR A 11 -22.40 -17.12 2.72
C THR A 11 -22.00 -15.65 2.54
N ALA A 12 -22.49 -14.98 1.50
CA ALA A 12 -22.21 -13.55 1.27
C ALA A 12 -22.80 -12.65 2.37
N VAL A 13 -24.05 -12.89 2.78
CA VAL A 13 -24.70 -12.15 3.87
C VAL A 13 -23.92 -12.36 5.17
N TRP A 14 -23.53 -13.59 5.48
CA TRP A 14 -22.76 -13.90 6.69
C TRP A 14 -21.35 -13.33 6.67
N ALA A 15 -20.66 -13.35 5.53
CA ALA A 15 -19.36 -12.72 5.37
C ALA A 15 -19.44 -11.20 5.65
N LYS A 16 -20.49 -10.54 5.15
CA LYS A 16 -20.72 -9.10 5.39
C LYS A 16 -21.01 -8.80 6.87
N ILE A 17 -21.82 -9.64 7.53
CA ILE A 17 -22.10 -9.51 8.96
C ILE A 17 -20.82 -9.70 9.78
N LEU A 18 -20.03 -10.74 9.47
CA LEU A 18 -18.79 -11.03 10.18
C LEU A 18 -17.77 -9.90 10.03
N SER A 19 -17.62 -9.36 8.82
CA SER A 19 -16.76 -8.20 8.54
C SER A 19 -17.21 -6.98 9.36
N ALA A 20 -18.50 -6.64 9.36
CA ALA A 20 -19.01 -5.51 10.13
C ALA A 20 -18.82 -5.66 11.66
N PHE A 21 -18.92 -6.88 12.19
CA PHE A 21 -18.60 -7.15 13.60
C PHE A 21 -17.09 -7.09 13.87
N SER A 22 -16.26 -7.53 12.92
CA SER A 22 -14.81 -7.43 13.03
C SER A 22 -14.34 -5.99 13.08
N ASP A 23 -14.92 -5.10 12.27
CA ASP A 23 -14.60 -3.66 12.30
C ASP A 23 -14.97 -3.02 13.64
N LYS A 24 -16.14 -3.36 14.18
CA LYS A 24 -16.58 -2.88 15.50
C LYS A 24 -15.68 -3.37 16.64
N GLU A 25 -15.24 -4.62 16.56
CA GLU A 25 -14.29 -5.20 17.51
C GLU A 25 -12.93 -4.50 17.42
N LEU A 26 -12.40 -4.31 16.21
CA LEU A 26 -11.14 -3.61 15.98
C LEU A 26 -11.19 -2.17 16.48
N ALA A 27 -12.29 -1.45 16.23
CA ALA A 27 -12.48 -0.09 16.73
C ALA A 27 -12.57 -0.03 18.27
N ALA A 28 -13.13 -1.06 18.92
CA ALA A 28 -13.14 -1.16 20.38
C ALA A 28 -11.74 -1.41 20.95
N TYR A 29 -10.96 -2.27 20.31
CA TYR A 29 -9.55 -2.50 20.67
C TYR A 29 -8.67 -1.28 20.39
N ALA A 30 -8.90 -0.53 19.31
CA ALA A 30 -8.16 0.69 19.02
C ALA A 30 -8.29 1.74 20.14
N LYS A 31 -9.48 1.86 20.76
CA LYS A 31 -9.67 2.74 21.93
C LYS A 31 -8.87 2.27 23.15
N ALA A 32 -8.80 0.95 23.39
CA ALA A 32 -7.97 0.41 24.46
C ALA A 32 -6.47 0.64 24.16
N GLY A 33 -6.05 0.43 22.91
CA GLY A 33 -4.70 0.67 22.44
C GLY A 33 -4.27 2.12 22.61
N ALA A 34 -5.14 3.08 22.27
CA ALA A 34 -4.86 4.51 22.45
C ALA A 34 -4.62 4.88 23.93
N VAL A 35 -5.38 4.29 24.87
CA VAL A 35 -5.15 4.50 26.31
C VAL A 35 -3.81 3.91 26.75
N ALA A 36 -3.45 2.73 26.25
CA ALA A 36 -2.16 2.11 26.55
C ALA A 36 -1.00 2.93 25.97
N GLU A 37 -1.14 3.42 24.74
CA GLU A 37 -0.14 4.26 24.07
C GLU A 37 0.09 5.57 24.83
N GLU A 38 -0.98 6.25 25.25
CA GLU A 38 -0.91 7.47 26.09
C GLU A 38 -0.19 7.19 27.42
N ALA A 39 -0.58 6.12 28.12
CA ALA A 39 -0.02 5.79 29.43
C ALA A 39 1.45 5.36 29.36
N LEU A 40 1.83 4.60 28.32
CA LEU A 40 3.21 4.16 28.11
C LEU A 40 4.10 5.30 27.59
N GLY A 41 3.59 6.16 26.71
CA GLY A 41 4.29 7.35 26.24
C GLY A 41 4.65 8.31 27.37
N ALA A 42 3.77 8.44 28.38
CA ALA A 42 3.95 9.29 29.55
C ALA A 42 4.25 8.51 30.85
N ILE A 43 4.91 7.35 30.78
CA ILE A 43 5.05 6.43 31.92
C ILE A 43 5.69 7.06 33.17
N ARG A 44 6.66 7.97 32.99
CA ARG A 44 7.30 8.69 34.10
C ARG A 44 6.29 9.56 34.87
N THR A 45 5.39 10.21 34.15
CA THR A 45 4.31 11.03 34.73
C THR A 45 3.30 10.15 35.47
N VAL A 46 2.88 9.03 34.87
CA VAL A 46 1.93 8.10 35.51
C VAL A 46 2.50 7.56 36.82
N ILE A 47 3.78 7.20 36.87
CA ILE A 47 4.45 6.72 38.08
C ILE A 47 4.59 7.84 39.12
N ALA A 48 5.04 9.03 38.70
CA ALA A 48 5.25 10.16 39.61
C ALA A 48 3.96 10.60 40.33
N PHE A 49 2.80 10.49 39.67
CA PHE A 49 1.50 10.81 40.23
C PHE A 49 0.74 9.60 40.80
N GLY A 50 1.33 8.40 40.84
CA GLY A 50 0.67 7.19 41.35
C GLY A 50 -0.59 6.78 40.57
N GLY A 51 -0.66 7.13 39.29
CA GLY A 51 -1.86 6.99 38.44
C GLY A 51 -2.09 5.59 37.86
N GLN A 52 -1.30 4.58 38.23
CA GLN A 52 -1.33 3.26 37.58
C GLN A 52 -2.71 2.59 37.65
N LYS A 53 -3.39 2.67 38.81
CA LYS A 53 -4.73 2.08 38.98
C LYS A 53 -5.77 2.76 38.08
N ARG A 54 -5.68 4.09 37.93
CA ARG A 54 -6.60 4.87 37.10
C ARG A 54 -6.47 4.50 35.62
N GLU A 55 -5.24 4.38 35.13
CA GLU A 55 -4.99 3.98 33.74
C GLU A 55 -5.38 2.51 33.49
N LEU A 56 -5.17 1.63 34.46
CA LEU A 56 -5.63 0.24 34.40
C LEU A 56 -7.16 0.15 34.28
N GLU A 57 -7.91 0.91 35.09
CA GLU A 57 -9.37 0.96 35.03
C GLU A 57 -9.87 1.52 33.69
N ARG A 58 -9.23 2.59 33.17
CA ARG A 58 -9.54 3.13 31.83
C ARG A 58 -9.36 2.07 30.75
N TYR A 59 -8.24 1.35 30.78
CA TYR A 59 -7.93 0.29 29.83
C TYR A 59 -8.94 -0.87 29.94
N GLN A 60 -9.23 -1.33 31.16
CA GLN A 60 -10.16 -2.43 31.41
C GLN A 60 -11.59 -2.10 30.95
N LYS A 61 -12.05 -0.87 31.12
CA LYS A 61 -13.36 -0.41 30.62
C LYS A 61 -13.49 -0.57 29.10
N HIS A 62 -12.44 -0.29 28.34
CA HIS A 62 -12.43 -0.50 26.89
C HIS A 62 -12.35 -1.97 26.51
N LEU A 63 -11.56 -2.77 27.25
CA LEU A 63 -11.50 -4.22 27.06
C LEU A 63 -12.83 -4.92 27.33
N GLU A 64 -13.60 -4.49 28.34
CA GLU A 64 -14.89 -5.11 28.62
C GLU A 64 -15.90 -4.86 27.49
N ASN A 65 -15.85 -3.68 26.87
CA ASN A 65 -16.65 -3.37 25.68
C ASN A 65 -16.21 -4.22 24.47
N ALA A 66 -14.89 -4.35 24.25
CA ALA A 66 -14.35 -5.21 23.19
C ALA A 66 -14.78 -6.68 23.40
N LYS A 67 -14.70 -7.19 24.63
CA LYS A 67 -15.18 -8.54 25.00
C LYS A 67 -16.66 -8.72 24.69
N LYS A 68 -17.53 -7.77 25.05
CA LYS A 68 -18.97 -7.86 24.77
C LYS A 68 -19.26 -7.90 23.26
N ILE A 69 -18.51 -7.15 22.46
CA ILE A 69 -18.62 -7.19 20.99
C ILE A 69 -18.10 -8.52 20.44
N GLY A 70 -16.95 -9.00 20.93
CA GLY A 70 -16.36 -10.28 20.56
C GLY A 70 -17.28 -11.47 20.86
N ILE A 71 -17.99 -11.47 22.00
CA ILE A 71 -18.98 -12.51 22.31
C ILE A 71 -20.14 -12.49 21.30
N LYS A 72 -20.66 -11.30 20.96
CA LYS A 72 -21.73 -11.19 19.94
C LYS A 72 -21.25 -11.63 18.56
N LYS A 73 -20.01 -11.28 18.19
CA LYS A 73 -19.35 -11.75 16.96
C LYS A 73 -19.25 -13.27 16.95
N ALA A 74 -18.72 -13.87 18.01
CA ALA A 74 -18.57 -15.32 18.12
C ALA A 74 -19.92 -16.04 18.02
N LEU A 75 -20.96 -15.55 18.69
CA LEU A 75 -22.31 -16.11 18.58
C LEU A 75 -22.83 -16.02 17.14
N SER A 76 -22.71 -14.86 16.50
CA SER A 76 -23.14 -14.68 15.10
C SER A 76 -22.36 -15.58 14.12
N ALA A 77 -21.05 -15.75 14.35
CA ALA A 77 -20.18 -16.60 13.54
C ALA A 77 -20.49 -18.09 13.72
N ASN A 78 -20.82 -18.52 14.94
CA ASN A 78 -21.19 -19.90 15.20
C ASN A 78 -22.57 -20.24 14.66
N ILE A 79 -23.54 -19.32 14.76
CA ILE A 79 -24.87 -19.48 14.16
C ILE A 79 -24.76 -19.55 12.63
N SER A 80 -23.93 -18.69 12.03
CA SER A 80 -23.73 -18.69 10.57
C SER A 80 -23.11 -20.00 10.09
N MET A 81 -22.05 -20.46 10.77
CA MET A 81 -21.38 -21.72 10.47
C MET A 81 -22.34 -22.91 10.63
N GLY A 82 -23.07 -22.98 11.73
CA GLY A 82 -24.07 -24.03 11.98
C GLY A 82 -25.17 -24.05 10.91
N THR A 83 -25.69 -22.87 10.54
CA THR A 83 -26.72 -22.73 9.48
C THR A 83 -26.17 -23.17 8.13
N ALA A 84 -24.92 -22.83 7.80
CA ALA A 84 -24.27 -23.25 6.57
C ALA A 84 -24.14 -24.78 6.49
N PHE A 85 -23.64 -25.44 7.55
CA PHE A 85 -23.56 -26.90 7.61
C PHE A 85 -24.94 -27.57 7.54
N LEU A 86 -25.94 -27.02 8.22
CA LEU A 86 -27.31 -27.54 8.15
C LEU A 86 -27.86 -27.49 6.72
N LEU A 87 -27.68 -26.35 6.02
CA LEU A 87 -28.12 -26.22 4.62
C LEU A 87 -27.38 -27.18 3.69
N ILE A 88 -26.06 -27.39 3.91
CA ILE A 88 -25.28 -28.37 3.12
C ILE A 88 -25.84 -29.77 3.32
N TYR A 89 -26.00 -30.24 4.56
CA TYR A 89 -26.51 -31.59 4.82
C TYR A 89 -27.97 -31.77 4.40
N ALA A 90 -28.82 -30.75 4.57
CA ALA A 90 -30.19 -30.76 4.07
C ALA A 90 -30.22 -30.87 2.54
N SER A 91 -29.31 -30.18 1.85
CA SER A 91 -29.18 -30.28 0.40
C SER A 91 -28.74 -31.66 -0.08
N TYR A 92 -27.85 -32.32 0.66
CA TYR A 92 -27.46 -33.70 0.40
C TYR A 92 -28.63 -34.65 0.61
N ALA A 93 -29.37 -34.51 1.72
CA ALA A 93 -30.54 -35.31 2.00
C ALA A 93 -31.61 -35.19 0.89
N LEU A 94 -31.89 -33.96 0.42
CA LEU A 94 -32.80 -33.72 -0.69
C LEU A 94 -32.30 -34.33 -2.01
N ALA A 95 -31.01 -34.20 -2.30
CA ALA A 95 -30.40 -34.79 -3.49
C ALA A 95 -30.48 -36.32 -3.48
N PHE A 96 -30.22 -36.97 -2.34
CA PHE A 96 -30.36 -38.42 -2.19
C PHE A 96 -31.81 -38.88 -2.22
N TRP A 97 -32.74 -38.13 -1.63
CA TRP A 97 -34.17 -38.44 -1.69
C TRP A 97 -34.70 -38.42 -3.12
N TYR A 98 -34.39 -37.35 -3.87
CA TYR A 98 -34.74 -37.24 -5.28
C TYR A 98 -33.98 -38.26 -6.14
N GLY A 99 -32.70 -38.50 -5.87
CA GLY A 99 -31.94 -39.53 -6.56
C GLY A 99 -32.54 -40.93 -6.36
N SER A 100 -33.04 -41.23 -5.16
CA SER A 100 -33.69 -42.50 -4.83
C SER A 100 -34.97 -42.73 -5.62
N THR A 101 -35.84 -41.72 -5.76
CA THR A 101 -37.08 -41.86 -6.55
C THR A 101 -36.79 -42.12 -8.03
N LEU A 102 -35.74 -41.51 -8.60
CA LEU A 102 -35.31 -41.74 -9.98
C LEU A 102 -34.72 -43.15 -10.20
N VAL A 103 -34.03 -43.68 -9.19
CA VAL A 103 -33.53 -45.07 -9.22
C VAL A 103 -34.68 -46.07 -9.13
N ILE A 104 -35.68 -45.82 -8.29
CA ILE A 104 -36.88 -46.66 -8.17
C ILE A 104 -37.69 -46.67 -9.48
N ALA A 105 -37.78 -45.52 -10.16
CA ALA A 105 -38.43 -45.39 -11.46
C ALA A 105 -37.68 -46.09 -12.62
N LYS A 106 -36.51 -46.70 -12.36
CA LYS A 106 -35.61 -47.35 -13.34
C LYS A 106 -35.09 -46.41 -14.44
N GLU A 107 -35.16 -45.09 -14.25
CA GLU A 107 -34.59 -44.11 -15.18
C GLU A 107 -33.06 -43.97 -15.00
N TYR A 108 -32.57 -44.24 -13.79
CA TYR A 108 -31.14 -44.18 -13.46
C TYR A 108 -30.64 -45.45 -12.79
N THR A 109 -29.43 -45.86 -13.15
CA THR A 109 -28.65 -46.87 -12.40
C THR A 109 -28.05 -46.25 -11.15
N ILE A 110 -27.94 -47.02 -10.06
CA ILE A 110 -27.34 -46.58 -8.79
C ILE A 110 -25.94 -45.97 -9.00
N GLY A 111 -25.12 -46.59 -9.88
CA GLY A 111 -23.80 -46.09 -10.22
C GLY A 111 -23.81 -44.68 -10.80
N ASN A 112 -24.69 -44.42 -11.77
CA ASN A 112 -24.81 -43.10 -12.41
C ASN A 112 -25.22 -42.01 -11.42
N ALA A 113 -26.16 -42.31 -10.51
CA ALA A 113 -26.60 -41.36 -9.49
C ALA A 113 -25.47 -40.97 -8.53
N ILE A 114 -24.68 -41.95 -8.06
CA ILE A 114 -23.53 -41.72 -7.19
C ILE A 114 -22.42 -40.94 -7.91
N THR A 115 -22.11 -41.31 -9.16
CA THR A 115 -21.08 -40.61 -9.95
C THR A 115 -21.44 -39.14 -10.16
N VAL A 116 -22.67 -38.83 -10.58
CA VAL A 116 -23.11 -37.44 -10.80
C VAL A 116 -23.05 -36.64 -9.49
N PHE A 117 -23.48 -37.22 -8.37
CA PHE A 117 -23.43 -36.56 -7.07
C PHE A 117 -22.00 -36.18 -6.67
N PHE A 118 -21.06 -37.14 -6.70
CA PHE A 118 -19.68 -36.89 -6.31
C PHE A 118 -18.96 -35.95 -7.28
N SER A 119 -19.19 -36.07 -8.60
CA SER A 119 -18.59 -35.16 -9.58
C SER A 119 -19.00 -33.71 -9.36
N ILE A 120 -20.29 -33.45 -9.10
CA ILE A 120 -20.78 -32.09 -8.81
C ILE A 120 -20.23 -31.58 -7.47
N LEU A 121 -20.19 -32.43 -6.45
CA LEU A 121 -19.69 -32.08 -5.12
C LEU A 121 -18.21 -31.70 -5.16
N ILE A 122 -17.37 -32.53 -5.78
CA ILE A 122 -15.94 -32.26 -5.94
C ILE A 122 -15.74 -30.98 -6.75
N GLY A 123 -16.45 -30.82 -7.87
CA GLY A 123 -16.37 -29.62 -8.70
C GLY A 123 -16.72 -28.33 -7.96
N ALA A 124 -17.79 -28.36 -7.15
CA ALA A 124 -18.19 -27.22 -6.33
C ALA A 124 -17.14 -26.87 -5.26
N PHE A 125 -16.58 -27.87 -4.58
CA PHE A 125 -15.50 -27.66 -3.60
C PHE A 125 -14.22 -27.12 -4.25
N SER A 126 -13.86 -27.61 -5.44
CA SER A 126 -12.68 -27.12 -6.17
C SER A 126 -12.80 -25.64 -6.53
N ILE A 127 -13.97 -25.17 -6.94
CA ILE A 127 -14.21 -23.74 -7.22
C ILE A 127 -14.07 -22.92 -5.92
N GLY A 128 -14.63 -23.40 -4.81
CA GLY A 128 -14.50 -22.74 -3.51
C GLY A 128 -13.04 -22.63 -3.05
N GLN A 129 -12.24 -23.68 -3.25
CA GLN A 129 -10.81 -23.67 -2.91
C GLN A 129 -9.94 -22.84 -3.86
N ALA A 130 -10.44 -22.52 -5.06
CA ALA A 130 -9.75 -21.63 -5.99
C ALA A 130 -9.93 -20.14 -5.65
N ALA A 131 -10.90 -19.78 -4.80
CA ALA A 131 -11.17 -18.38 -4.45
C ALA A 131 -9.95 -17.65 -3.82
N PRO A 132 -9.20 -18.24 -2.86
CA PRO A 132 -7.98 -17.62 -2.33
C PRO A 132 -6.91 -17.39 -3.40
N CYS A 133 -6.83 -18.23 -4.43
CA CYS A 133 -5.89 -18.04 -5.53
C CYS A 133 -6.26 -16.80 -6.38
N ILE A 134 -7.56 -16.55 -6.58
CA ILE A 134 -8.06 -15.35 -7.26
C ILE A 134 -7.71 -14.11 -6.44
N ASP A 135 -7.91 -14.14 -5.12
CA ASP A 135 -7.55 -13.03 -4.23
C ASP A 135 -6.04 -12.77 -4.23
N ALA A 136 -5.22 -13.83 -4.17
CA ALA A 136 -3.77 -13.73 -4.24
C ALA A 136 -3.32 -13.06 -5.55
N PHE A 137 -3.93 -13.44 -6.68
CA PHE A 137 -3.63 -12.84 -7.98
C PHE A 137 -4.05 -11.37 -8.05
N ALA A 138 -5.23 -11.02 -7.51
CA ALA A 138 -5.70 -9.63 -7.45
C ALA A 138 -4.75 -8.74 -6.61
N ASN A 139 -4.32 -9.25 -5.46
CA ASN A 139 -3.35 -8.57 -4.60
C ASN A 139 -1.98 -8.41 -5.28
N ALA A 140 -1.49 -9.46 -5.95
CA ALA A 140 -0.25 -9.41 -6.72
C ALA A 140 -0.31 -8.35 -7.84
N ARG A 141 -1.45 -8.28 -8.56
CA ARG A 141 -1.68 -7.26 -9.58
C ARG A 141 -1.66 -5.85 -9.00
N GLY A 142 -2.28 -5.64 -7.83
CA GLY A 142 -2.25 -4.35 -7.14
C GLY A 142 -0.85 -3.93 -6.71
N ALA A 143 -0.07 -4.86 -6.15
CA ALA A 143 1.32 -4.60 -5.76
C ALA A 143 2.23 -4.32 -6.98
N ALA A 144 2.06 -5.07 -8.06
CA ALA A 144 2.83 -4.91 -9.28
C ALA A 144 2.63 -3.53 -9.92
N TYR A 145 1.44 -2.93 -9.79
CA TYR A 145 1.16 -1.59 -10.32
C TYR A 145 2.14 -0.54 -9.79
N ALA A 146 2.45 -0.56 -8.48
CA ALA A 146 3.40 0.39 -7.89
C ALA A 146 4.84 0.17 -8.40
N ILE A 147 5.22 -1.10 -8.61
CA ILE A 147 6.54 -1.45 -9.15
C ILE A 147 6.66 -0.97 -10.59
N PHE A 148 5.68 -1.29 -11.44
CA PHE A 148 5.68 -0.87 -12.83
C PHE A 148 5.60 0.65 -12.97
N ALA A 149 4.84 1.35 -12.10
CA ALA A 149 4.82 2.81 -12.10
C ALA A 149 6.19 3.45 -11.83
N ILE A 150 7.10 2.77 -11.13
CA ILE A 150 8.48 3.23 -10.94
C ILE A 150 9.34 2.89 -12.16
N ILE A 151 9.21 1.69 -12.71
CA ILE A 151 9.99 1.21 -13.87
C ILE A 151 9.65 2.04 -15.13
N ASP A 152 8.38 2.32 -15.35
CA ASP A 152 7.87 3.03 -16.53
C ASP A 152 8.02 4.56 -16.42
N ASN A 153 8.55 5.06 -15.29
CA ASN A 153 8.77 6.49 -15.08
C ASN A 153 9.99 6.97 -15.87
N ASP A 154 9.79 7.89 -16.81
CA ASP A 154 10.87 8.52 -17.57
C ASP A 154 11.40 9.78 -16.85
N PRO A 155 12.63 9.77 -16.30
CA PRO A 155 13.18 10.91 -15.58
C PRO A 155 13.62 12.02 -16.55
N LYS A 156 13.29 13.28 -16.22
CA LYS A 156 13.75 14.46 -16.98
C LYS A 156 15.29 14.54 -17.10
N ILE A 157 15.98 14.07 -16.06
CA ILE A 157 17.44 13.96 -16.00
C ILE A 157 17.78 12.47 -15.98
N ASP A 158 18.03 11.92 -17.16
CA ASP A 158 18.42 10.52 -17.33
C ASP A 158 19.95 10.38 -17.18
N SER A 159 20.36 9.78 -16.06
CA SER A 159 21.77 9.48 -15.75
C SER A 159 22.35 8.31 -16.53
N PHE A 160 21.49 7.40 -17.02
CA PHE A 160 21.87 6.21 -17.78
C PHE A 160 21.96 6.51 -19.29
N SER A 161 21.32 7.58 -19.75
CA SER A 161 21.45 8.06 -21.14
C SER A 161 22.90 8.23 -21.57
N GLU A 162 23.23 7.79 -22.78
CA GLU A 162 24.48 8.13 -23.45
C GLU A 162 24.40 9.46 -24.22
N ARG A 163 23.22 10.05 -24.28
CA ARG A 163 22.96 11.32 -24.98
C ARG A 163 23.62 12.48 -24.24
N GLY A 164 24.44 13.26 -24.96
CA GLY A 164 25.12 14.44 -24.42
C GLY A 164 26.54 14.56 -24.98
N HIS A 165 27.07 15.78 -24.99
CA HIS A 165 28.42 16.03 -25.47
C HIS A 165 29.44 15.63 -24.39
N LYS A 166 30.43 14.80 -24.75
CA LYS A 166 31.57 14.43 -23.89
C LYS A 166 32.80 15.20 -24.41
N PRO A 167 33.13 16.38 -23.86
CA PRO A 167 34.26 17.16 -24.35
C PRO A 167 35.60 16.51 -23.99
N ASP A 168 36.54 16.48 -24.93
CA ASP A 168 37.88 15.89 -24.74
C ASP A 168 38.74 16.67 -23.73
N ASN A 169 38.53 17.99 -23.63
CA ASN A 169 39.25 18.85 -22.72
C ASN A 169 38.32 19.86 -22.02
N ILE A 170 38.32 19.85 -20.69
CA ILE A 170 37.48 20.71 -19.85
C ILE A 170 38.38 21.71 -19.12
N LYS A 171 38.31 22.99 -19.53
CA LYS A 171 39.06 24.06 -18.85
C LYS A 171 38.53 24.38 -17.44
N GLY A 172 37.35 23.90 -17.04
CA GLY A 172 36.84 24.08 -15.67
C GLY A 172 36.27 25.47 -15.33
N ASN A 173 35.98 26.31 -16.33
CA ASN A 173 35.30 27.59 -16.10
C ASN A 173 33.79 27.35 -15.85
N LEU A 174 33.25 27.91 -14.77
CA LEU A 174 31.85 27.73 -14.37
C LEU A 174 31.15 29.09 -14.23
N GLU A 175 29.94 29.22 -14.77
CA GLU A 175 29.17 30.47 -14.75
C GLU A 175 27.69 30.18 -14.50
N PHE A 176 27.16 30.77 -13.44
CA PHE A 176 25.73 30.88 -13.12
C PHE A 176 25.22 32.22 -13.64
N LYS A 177 24.17 32.20 -14.46
CA LYS A 177 23.51 33.40 -14.98
C LYS A 177 22.05 33.41 -14.58
N ASP A 178 21.70 34.41 -13.78
CA ASP A 178 20.34 34.71 -13.33
C ASP A 178 19.56 33.47 -12.86
N VAL A 179 20.20 32.68 -12.00
CA VAL A 179 19.64 31.38 -11.61
C VAL A 179 18.59 31.54 -10.52
N HIS A 180 17.36 31.13 -10.84
CA HIS A 180 16.25 31.01 -9.91
C HIS A 180 15.95 29.53 -9.68
N PHE A 181 15.72 29.14 -8.41
CA PHE A 181 15.48 27.74 -8.07
C PHE A 181 14.65 27.57 -6.79
N SER A 182 13.68 26.67 -6.87
CA SER A 182 12.90 26.10 -5.76
C SER A 182 13.04 24.58 -5.75
N TYR A 183 13.09 23.97 -4.56
CA TYR A 183 13.09 22.50 -4.48
C TYR A 183 11.71 21.94 -4.82
N PRO A 184 11.59 20.84 -5.61
CA PRO A 184 10.30 20.26 -5.96
C PRO A 184 9.44 19.84 -4.76
N ALA A 185 10.07 19.47 -3.64
CA ALA A 185 9.36 19.13 -2.40
C ALA A 185 8.70 20.33 -1.70
N ARG A 186 9.12 21.57 -2.02
CA ARG A 186 8.61 22.83 -1.46
C ARG A 186 8.64 23.93 -2.53
N PRO A 187 7.77 23.86 -3.56
CA PRO A 187 7.82 24.76 -4.71
C PRO A 187 7.56 26.24 -4.32
N ASP A 188 6.78 26.48 -3.26
CA ASP A 188 6.40 27.82 -2.80
C ASP A 188 7.56 28.61 -2.18
N VAL A 189 8.66 27.94 -1.84
CA VAL A 189 9.82 28.56 -1.17
C VAL A 189 10.98 28.66 -2.15
N GLN A 190 11.14 29.85 -2.71
CA GLN A 190 12.24 30.14 -3.62
C GLN A 190 13.56 30.30 -2.85
N ILE A 191 14.52 29.42 -3.15
CA ILE A 191 15.84 29.36 -2.49
C ILE A 191 16.84 30.29 -3.18
N LEU A 192 16.98 30.18 -4.51
CA LEU A 192 17.83 31.07 -5.30
C LEU A 192 16.95 32.08 -6.04
N LYS A 193 17.29 33.37 -5.89
CA LYS A 193 16.52 34.52 -6.40
C LYS A 193 17.38 35.38 -7.33
N GLY A 194 17.92 34.78 -8.39
CA GLY A 194 18.76 35.50 -9.38
C GLY A 194 20.25 35.43 -9.08
N LEU A 195 20.79 34.23 -8.83
CA LEU A 195 22.21 34.05 -8.53
C LEU A 195 23.06 34.26 -9.79
N ASN A 196 24.03 35.18 -9.70
CA ASN A 196 25.07 35.40 -10.70
C ASN A 196 26.44 35.13 -10.07
N LEU A 197 27.13 34.09 -10.55
CA LEU A 197 28.43 33.67 -10.02
C LEU A 197 29.32 33.20 -11.17
N ARG A 198 30.59 33.62 -11.16
CA ARG A 198 31.59 33.19 -12.13
C ARG A 198 32.82 32.67 -11.41
N VAL A 199 33.23 31.45 -11.75
CA VAL A 199 34.42 30.79 -11.24
C VAL A 199 35.34 30.48 -12.42
N GLU A 200 36.56 31.02 -12.34
CA GLU A 200 37.58 30.80 -13.36
C GLU A 200 38.37 29.52 -13.08
N SER A 201 38.88 28.92 -14.16
CA SER A 201 39.77 27.76 -14.11
C SER A 201 40.92 27.97 -13.11
N GLY A 202 41.17 26.96 -12.28
CA GLY A 202 42.26 26.96 -11.31
C GLY A 202 42.04 27.86 -10.08
N ARG A 203 40.89 28.54 -9.96
CA ARG A 203 40.55 29.33 -8.78
C ARG A 203 39.59 28.61 -7.85
N THR A 204 39.86 28.73 -6.56
CA THR A 204 38.98 28.24 -5.50
C THR A 204 38.08 29.38 -5.03
N VAL A 205 36.76 29.15 -5.01
CA VAL A 205 35.77 30.10 -4.49
C VAL A 205 35.11 29.49 -3.26
N ALA A 206 35.03 30.28 -2.18
CA ALA A 206 34.32 29.90 -0.96
C ALA A 206 32.94 30.55 -0.92
N LEU A 207 31.89 29.74 -0.73
CA LEU A 207 30.53 30.22 -0.50
C LEU A 207 30.27 30.32 1.00
N VAL A 208 30.09 31.53 1.51
CA VAL A 208 29.81 31.82 2.92
C VAL A 208 28.43 32.46 3.10
N GLY A 209 27.82 32.26 4.26
CA GLY A 209 26.51 32.86 4.59
C GLY A 209 25.72 32.04 5.60
N ASN A 210 24.60 32.60 6.06
CA ASN A 210 23.75 32.03 7.10
C ASN A 210 23.14 30.67 6.71
N SER A 211 22.67 29.90 7.70
CA SER A 211 21.96 28.64 7.41
C SER A 211 20.75 28.90 6.51
N GLY A 212 20.53 28.02 5.52
CA GLY A 212 19.40 28.13 4.59
C GLY A 212 19.58 29.07 3.39
N CYS A 213 20.70 29.78 3.22
CA CYS A 213 20.89 30.71 2.09
C CYS A 213 21.21 30.06 0.73
N GLY A 214 21.11 28.73 0.58
CA GLY A 214 21.28 28.04 -0.71
C GLY A 214 22.72 27.63 -1.07
N LYS A 215 23.70 27.73 -0.16
CA LYS A 215 25.11 27.30 -0.43
C LYS A 215 25.20 25.88 -0.97
N SER A 216 24.59 24.92 -0.27
CA SER A 216 24.58 23.50 -0.69
C SER A 216 23.80 23.29 -1.99
N THR A 217 22.78 24.12 -2.24
CA THR A 217 21.98 24.09 -3.47
C THR A 217 22.82 24.43 -4.70
N VAL A 218 23.77 25.37 -4.58
CA VAL A 218 24.71 25.69 -5.68
C VAL A 218 25.47 24.45 -6.11
N VAL A 219 26.02 23.68 -5.16
CA VAL A 219 26.77 22.44 -5.45
C VAL A 219 25.88 21.41 -6.16
N GLN A 220 24.63 21.24 -5.71
CA GLN A 220 23.68 20.31 -6.32
C GLN A 220 23.30 20.70 -7.75
N LEU A 221 23.23 22.01 -8.06
CA LEU A 221 22.99 22.50 -9.41
C LEU A 221 24.23 22.36 -10.32
N VAL A 222 25.46 22.49 -9.78
CA VAL A 222 26.68 22.19 -10.55
C VAL A 222 26.72 20.71 -10.96
N GLN A 223 26.36 19.81 -10.04
CA GLN A 223 26.24 18.37 -10.30
C GLN A 223 25.03 18.01 -11.16
N ARG A 224 24.17 18.99 -11.47
CA ARG A 224 22.92 18.83 -12.21
C ARG A 224 22.01 17.73 -11.63
N LEU A 225 21.93 17.68 -10.29
CA LEU A 225 20.91 16.87 -9.59
C LEU A 225 19.51 17.48 -9.76
N TYR A 226 19.46 18.78 -10.01
CA TYR A 226 18.26 19.53 -10.37
C TYR A 226 18.58 20.45 -11.54
N ASP A 227 17.59 20.70 -12.39
CA ASP A 227 17.64 21.80 -13.35
C ASP A 227 17.08 23.08 -12.68
N PRO A 228 17.63 24.26 -12.95
CA PRO A 228 17.09 25.52 -12.44
C PRO A 228 15.73 25.86 -13.06
N ASP A 229 14.88 26.59 -12.34
CA ASP A 229 13.57 27.03 -12.85
C ASP A 229 13.73 28.13 -13.91
N VAL A 230 14.63 29.08 -13.66
CA VAL A 230 15.01 30.17 -14.59
C VAL A 230 16.52 30.35 -14.56
N GLY A 231 17.08 30.79 -15.69
CA GLY A 231 18.51 31.03 -15.85
C GLY A 231 19.26 29.81 -16.38
N ARG A 232 20.59 29.84 -16.31
CA ARG A 232 21.43 28.73 -16.76
C ARG A 232 22.72 28.59 -15.95
N VAL A 233 23.15 27.34 -15.80
CA VAL A 233 24.47 26.96 -15.30
C VAL A 233 25.28 26.47 -16.49
N SER A 234 26.42 27.09 -16.77
CA SER A 234 27.24 26.79 -17.94
C SER A 234 28.70 26.55 -17.58
N GLY A 235 29.29 25.51 -18.17
CA GLY A 235 30.73 25.32 -18.23
C GLY A 235 31.25 25.97 -19.50
N LYS A 236 32.02 27.06 -19.42
CA LYS A 236 32.50 27.76 -20.63
C LYS A 236 33.54 26.92 -21.39
N ASN A 237 33.11 26.32 -22.49
CA ASN A 237 33.95 25.93 -23.63
C ASN A 237 33.34 26.58 -24.89
N PRO A 238 34.10 27.25 -25.78
CA PRO A 238 33.56 28.04 -26.90
C PRO A 238 32.73 27.25 -27.93
N ALA A 239 32.61 25.92 -27.82
CA ALA A 239 31.74 25.08 -28.65
C ALA A 239 30.34 24.77 -28.03
N LEU A 240 30.06 25.22 -26.79
CA LEU A 240 28.86 24.83 -26.04
C LEU A 240 27.83 25.95 -25.97
N GLN A 241 27.20 26.29 -27.11
CA GLN A 241 25.97 27.10 -27.11
C GLN A 241 24.69 26.26 -26.95
N ASN A 242 24.71 24.93 -27.14
CA ASN A 242 23.49 24.10 -27.15
C ASN A 242 23.55 22.76 -26.38
N GLY A 243 24.60 22.46 -25.61
CA GLY A 243 24.82 21.12 -25.09
C GLY A 243 24.57 20.95 -23.59
N LYS A 244 23.59 20.13 -23.21
CA LYS A 244 23.46 19.52 -21.87
C LYS A 244 24.82 18.92 -21.45
N LEU A 245 25.54 19.61 -20.56
CA LEU A 245 26.81 19.14 -20.01
C LEU A 245 26.54 17.96 -19.07
N ARG A 246 27.31 16.88 -19.24
CA ARG A 246 27.42 15.75 -18.31
C ARG A 246 28.75 15.88 -17.60
N ILE A 247 28.72 16.07 -16.28
CA ILE A 247 29.90 15.93 -15.42
C ILE A 247 29.76 14.53 -14.80
N LYS A 248 30.66 13.62 -15.18
CA LYS A 248 30.86 12.35 -14.46
C LYS A 248 31.93 12.56 -13.39
#